data_AF-A0A1Q9EJQ5-F1
#
_entry.id   AF-A0A1Q9EJQ5-F1
#
_cell.length_a   1.000
_cell.length_b   1.000
_cell.length_c   1.000
_cell.angle_alpha   90.00
_cell.angle_beta   90.00
_cell.angle_gamma   90.00
#
_symmetry.space_group_name_H-M   'P 1'
#
loop_
_entity.id
_entity.type
_entity.pdbx_description
1 polymer ?
#
loop_
_entity_poly.entity_id
_entity_poly.type
_entity_poly.pdbx_seq_one_letter_code
_entity_poly.pdbx_strand_id
1 'polypeptide(L)'
;MEYLNLRGDETMEKQKKEDVEKAFKAWKDNDAFQRRVVAILVEEGRGVADYEDYGTLVSWIRKFFPEEGKYRILVHAHAGTNNHQDVASLKAVKHGANGIWAALIPQAAQAGHNSSFVFLDYLLHHGNEHVLRHFWLFQALECARHIYYLNFNTHDIPDDCPIWGERVGKETHSAFNVLMGETWRRKTADYYDFWEKSVKREINELPQKVHHVRAKDEARGDYRISPLVSDTQTWVNRMREAKAVEPDEIVNDYVDRVKALGFALMNAGIRVNLDDEDNLKTLVKIAREAQRNKATEPCVCRQYDAHERNAKMKERKDRGAAQEAAVVMVAAGAAGYTGEAVFACTVGDDCQATPSLTGCTALVPAADELC
;
A
#
# COMPACT_ATOMS: atom_id res chain seq x y z
N MET A 1 -3.72 -15.52 -8.63
CA MET A 1 -3.20 -15.71 -10.00
C MET A 1 -2.44 -17.03 -10.17
N GLU A 2 -1.57 -17.43 -9.23
CA GLU A 2 -0.82 -18.70 -9.30
C GLU A 2 -1.66 -19.94 -9.64
N TYR A 3 -2.79 -20.14 -8.96
CA TYR A 3 -3.68 -21.28 -9.23
C TYR A 3 -4.05 -21.39 -10.71
N LEU A 4 -4.23 -20.26 -11.38
CA LEU A 4 -4.66 -20.17 -12.78
C LEU A 4 -3.59 -20.66 -13.75
N ASN A 5 -2.30 -20.55 -13.41
CA ASN A 5 -1.18 -20.85 -14.29
C ASN A 5 -1.42 -20.27 -15.70
N LEU A 6 -1.71 -18.97 -15.74
CA LEU A 6 -1.94 -18.23 -16.98
C LEU A 6 -0.71 -18.34 -17.87
N ARG A 7 -0.94 -18.51 -19.16
CA ARG A 7 0.09 -18.43 -20.18
C ARG A 7 -0.11 -17.14 -20.96
N GLY A 8 0.97 -16.49 -21.35
CA GLY A 8 0.93 -15.20 -22.06
C GLY A 8 0.22 -15.22 -23.42
N ASP A 9 -0.17 -16.39 -23.93
CA ASP A 9 -1.02 -16.57 -25.12
C ASP A 9 -2.53 -16.61 -24.78
N GLU A 10 -2.90 -16.17 -23.58
CA GLU A 10 -4.25 -16.25 -23.01
C GLU A 10 -4.77 -17.68 -22.81
N THR A 11 -3.91 -18.70 -22.95
CA THR A 11 -4.31 -20.09 -22.72
C THR A 11 -4.22 -20.45 -21.24
N MET A 12 -5.22 -21.19 -20.79
CA MET A 12 -5.30 -21.76 -19.45
C MET A 12 -5.66 -23.23 -19.60
N GLU A 13 -5.23 -24.04 -18.63
CA GLU A 13 -5.75 -25.39 -18.50
C GLU A 13 -7.29 -25.35 -18.45
N LYS A 14 -7.93 -26.10 -19.35
CA LYS A 14 -9.37 -26.04 -19.58
C LYS A 14 -10.18 -26.18 -18.28
N GLN A 15 -9.79 -27.12 -17.42
CA GLN A 15 -10.46 -27.35 -16.13
C GLN A 15 -10.42 -26.10 -15.22
N LYS A 16 -9.23 -25.47 -15.09
CA LYS A 16 -9.06 -24.27 -14.26
C LYS A 16 -9.88 -23.10 -14.79
N LYS A 17 -9.96 -22.96 -16.11
CA LYS A 17 -10.80 -21.95 -16.75
C LYS A 17 -12.26 -22.19 -16.39
N GLU A 18 -12.76 -23.41 -16.57
CA GLU A 18 -14.15 -23.78 -16.23
C GLU A 18 -14.46 -23.53 -14.75
N ASP A 19 -13.52 -23.85 -13.85
CA ASP A 19 -13.69 -23.63 -12.40
C ASP A 19 -13.81 -22.14 -12.05
N VAL A 20 -13.01 -21.29 -12.70
CA VAL A 20 -13.03 -19.83 -12.50
C VAL A 20 -14.30 -19.21 -13.09
N GLU A 21 -14.69 -19.61 -14.29
CA GLU A 21 -15.93 -19.14 -14.92
C GLU A 21 -17.15 -19.54 -14.09
N LYS A 22 -17.14 -20.76 -13.52
CA LYS A 22 -18.15 -21.22 -12.57
C LYS A 22 -18.15 -20.37 -11.30
N ALA A 23 -16.99 -20.04 -10.74
CA ALA A 23 -16.88 -19.18 -9.57
C ALA A 23 -17.40 -17.76 -9.85
N PHE A 24 -17.01 -17.15 -10.97
CA PHE A 24 -17.47 -15.83 -11.38
C PHE A 24 -18.98 -15.79 -11.61
N LYS A 25 -19.53 -16.82 -12.23
CA LYS A 25 -20.98 -16.96 -12.37
C LYS A 25 -21.66 -17.08 -11.00
N ALA A 26 -21.13 -17.91 -10.11
CA ALA A 26 -21.68 -18.07 -8.76
C ALA A 26 -21.64 -16.75 -7.96
N TRP A 27 -20.57 -15.96 -8.08
CA TRP A 27 -20.48 -14.62 -7.48
C TRP A 27 -21.48 -13.66 -8.09
N LYS A 28 -21.57 -13.63 -9.43
CA LYS A 28 -22.51 -12.77 -10.14
C LYS A 28 -23.96 -13.10 -9.78
N ASP A 29 -24.31 -14.38 -9.61
CA ASP A 29 -25.67 -14.81 -9.29
C ASP A 29 -25.99 -14.68 -7.79
N ASN A 30 -25.01 -14.34 -6.95
CA ASN A 30 -25.19 -14.16 -5.51
C ASN A 30 -25.72 -12.74 -5.19
N ASP A 31 -26.90 -12.65 -4.57
CA ASP A 31 -27.52 -11.37 -4.19
C ASP A 31 -26.63 -10.52 -3.28
N ALA A 32 -25.99 -11.13 -2.27
CA ALA A 32 -25.14 -10.38 -1.35
C ALA A 32 -23.93 -9.78 -2.08
N PHE A 33 -23.34 -10.52 -3.03
CA PHE A 33 -22.25 -10.02 -3.88
C PHE A 33 -22.74 -8.83 -4.73
N GLN A 34 -23.85 -8.99 -5.47
CA GLN A 34 -24.37 -7.94 -6.34
C GLN A 34 -24.71 -6.64 -5.60
N ARG A 35 -25.16 -6.74 -4.35
CA ARG A 35 -25.54 -5.57 -3.54
C ARG A 35 -24.36 -4.91 -2.83
N ARG A 36 -23.33 -5.66 -2.46
CA ARG A 36 -22.25 -5.18 -1.57
C ARG A 36 -20.92 -4.95 -2.26
N VAL A 37 -20.66 -5.64 -3.36
CA VAL A 37 -19.37 -5.58 -4.04
C VAL A 37 -19.40 -4.49 -5.11
N VAL A 38 -18.56 -3.48 -4.93
CA VAL A 38 -18.38 -2.36 -5.86
C VAL A 38 -17.04 -2.38 -6.58
N ALA A 39 -16.11 -3.22 -6.11
CA ALA A 39 -14.79 -3.36 -6.68
C ALA A 39 -14.24 -4.77 -6.54
N ILE A 40 -13.43 -5.18 -7.52
CA ILE A 40 -12.69 -6.43 -7.56
C ILE A 40 -11.21 -6.05 -7.64
N LEU A 41 -10.44 -6.51 -6.66
CA LEU A 41 -8.99 -6.37 -6.66
C LEU A 41 -8.35 -7.69 -7.11
N VAL A 42 -7.42 -7.59 -8.04
CA VAL A 42 -6.56 -8.69 -8.47
C VAL A 42 -5.17 -8.47 -7.92
N GLU A 43 -4.65 -9.47 -7.21
CA GLU A 43 -3.30 -9.43 -6.64
C GLU A 43 -2.54 -10.74 -6.86
N GLU A 44 -1.23 -10.63 -7.06
CA GLU A 44 -0.27 -11.72 -6.96
C GLU A 44 0.89 -11.31 -6.05
N GLY A 45 0.95 -11.91 -4.86
CA GLY A 45 1.80 -11.45 -3.77
C GLY A 45 3.29 -11.79 -3.85
N ARG A 46 3.76 -12.59 -4.83
CA ARG A 46 5.15 -13.06 -4.91
C ARG A 46 5.94 -12.45 -6.07
N GLY A 47 5.31 -11.72 -6.98
CA GLY A 47 5.95 -11.13 -8.16
C GLY A 47 6.39 -12.15 -9.21
N VAL A 48 5.72 -13.31 -9.28
CA VAL A 48 6.05 -14.38 -10.24
C VAL A 48 5.18 -14.37 -11.49
N ALA A 49 4.01 -13.71 -11.44
CA ALA A 49 3.14 -13.59 -12.61
C ALA A 49 3.80 -12.68 -13.67
N ASP A 50 3.64 -13.03 -14.94
CA ASP A 50 4.06 -12.16 -16.04
C ASP A 50 3.09 -10.97 -16.16
N TYR A 51 3.54 -9.84 -16.68
CA TYR A 51 2.70 -8.66 -16.90
C TYR A 51 1.51 -8.94 -17.83
N GLU A 52 1.65 -9.90 -18.76
CA GLU A 52 0.55 -10.34 -19.64
C GLU A 52 -0.55 -11.06 -18.85
N ASP A 53 -0.20 -11.81 -17.80
CA ASP A 53 -1.18 -12.54 -16.97
C ASP A 53 -2.20 -11.58 -16.34
N TYR A 54 -1.75 -10.39 -15.93
CA TYR A 54 -2.62 -9.35 -15.40
C TYR A 54 -3.59 -8.83 -16.47
N GLY A 55 -3.12 -8.60 -17.70
CA GLY A 55 -3.97 -8.20 -18.82
C GLY A 55 -5.03 -9.25 -19.16
N THR A 56 -4.61 -10.51 -19.31
CA THR A 56 -5.52 -11.64 -19.59
C THR A 56 -6.57 -11.79 -18.49
N LEU A 57 -6.17 -11.77 -17.22
CA LEU A 57 -7.10 -11.94 -16.11
C LEU A 57 -8.10 -10.78 -16.02
N VAL A 58 -7.65 -9.54 -16.22
CA VAL A 58 -8.55 -8.37 -16.23
C VAL A 58 -9.54 -8.46 -17.39
N SER A 59 -9.09 -8.79 -18.61
CA SER A 59 -9.95 -9.01 -19.77
C SER A 59 -11.03 -10.05 -19.47
N TRP A 60 -10.66 -11.15 -18.81
CA TRP A 60 -11.62 -12.17 -18.39
C TRP A 60 -12.60 -11.68 -17.34
N ILE A 61 -12.15 -11.04 -16.27
CA ILE A 61 -13.05 -10.49 -15.24
C ILE A 61 -14.02 -9.51 -15.89
N ARG A 62 -13.56 -8.65 -16.81
CA ARG A 62 -14.41 -7.69 -17.50
C ARG A 62 -15.49 -8.35 -18.37
N LYS A 63 -15.24 -9.53 -18.96
CA LYS A 63 -16.27 -10.31 -19.67
C LYS A 63 -17.43 -10.74 -18.75
N PHE A 64 -17.15 -11.04 -17.48
CA PHE A 64 -18.17 -11.45 -16.51
C PHE A 64 -18.83 -10.26 -15.79
N PHE A 65 -18.06 -9.21 -15.56
CA PHE A 65 -18.45 -7.98 -14.85
C PHE A 65 -18.30 -6.74 -15.76
N PRO A 66 -19.10 -6.62 -16.84
CA PRO A 66 -18.92 -5.59 -17.87
C PRO A 66 -19.35 -4.18 -17.43
N GLU A 67 -20.21 -4.06 -16.42
CA GLU A 67 -20.72 -2.77 -15.94
C GLU A 67 -19.63 -2.00 -15.18
N GLU A 68 -18.82 -1.20 -15.88
CA GLU A 68 -17.71 -0.44 -15.27
C GLU A 68 -18.14 0.52 -14.17
N GLY A 69 -19.35 1.08 -14.28
CA GLY A 69 -19.92 1.95 -13.25
C GLY A 69 -20.30 1.20 -11.96
N LYS A 70 -20.52 -0.12 -12.06
CA LYS A 70 -20.91 -0.97 -10.93
C LYS A 70 -19.73 -1.70 -10.32
N TYR A 71 -18.87 -2.29 -11.14
CA TYR A 71 -17.74 -3.10 -10.70
C TYR A 71 -16.42 -2.49 -11.19
N ARG A 72 -15.73 -1.81 -10.26
CA ARG A 72 -14.38 -1.31 -10.49
C ARG A 72 -13.39 -2.47 -10.43
N ILE A 73 -12.46 -2.56 -11.37
CA ILE A 73 -11.39 -3.55 -11.35
C ILE A 73 -10.08 -2.84 -11.04
N LEU A 74 -9.38 -3.30 -10.00
CA LEU A 74 -8.06 -2.81 -9.62
C LEU A 74 -7.04 -3.93 -9.70
N VAL A 75 -5.80 -3.59 -10.06
CA VAL A 75 -4.68 -4.54 -10.08
C VAL A 75 -3.59 -4.13 -9.10
N HIS A 76 -3.06 -5.10 -8.38
CA HIS A 76 -1.87 -4.98 -7.54
C HIS A 76 -0.82 -6.01 -7.98
N ALA A 77 0.30 -5.53 -8.49
CA ALA A 77 1.41 -6.30 -8.99
C ALA A 77 2.65 -6.04 -8.14
N HIS A 78 3.24 -7.11 -7.62
CA HIS A 78 4.53 -7.09 -6.95
C HIS A 78 5.66 -7.23 -7.96
N ALA A 79 6.78 -6.55 -7.72
CA ALA A 79 7.99 -6.74 -8.50
C ALA A 79 8.61 -8.11 -8.21
N GLY A 80 9.25 -8.70 -9.21
CA GLY A 80 9.90 -9.99 -9.07
C GLY A 80 10.71 -10.35 -10.30
N THR A 81 11.20 -11.58 -10.38
CA THR A 81 12.17 -11.99 -11.42
C THR A 81 11.62 -11.91 -12.84
N ASN A 82 10.32 -12.15 -13.00
CA ASN A 82 9.66 -12.17 -14.31
C ASN A 82 8.61 -11.05 -14.45
N ASN A 83 8.17 -10.46 -13.35
CA ASN A 83 7.15 -9.41 -13.39
C ASN A 83 7.78 -8.03 -13.52
N HIS A 84 7.37 -7.30 -14.54
CA HIS A 84 7.56 -5.86 -14.61
C HIS A 84 6.29 -5.18 -14.09
N GLN A 85 6.23 -4.92 -12.78
CA GLN A 85 5.05 -4.39 -12.10
C GLN A 85 4.50 -3.11 -12.75
N ASP A 86 5.38 -2.25 -13.27
CA ASP A 86 4.96 -1.04 -13.96
C ASP A 86 4.27 -1.37 -15.28
N VAL A 87 4.78 -2.35 -16.05
CA VAL A 87 4.16 -2.82 -17.30
C VAL A 87 2.85 -3.55 -17.02
N ALA A 88 2.78 -4.33 -15.94
CA ALA A 88 1.57 -5.02 -15.50
C ALA A 88 0.42 -4.04 -15.24
N SER A 89 0.68 -2.89 -14.61
CA SER A 89 -0.30 -1.81 -14.44
C SER A 89 -0.93 -1.39 -15.77
N LEU A 90 -0.09 -1.21 -16.79
CA LEU A 90 -0.50 -0.68 -18.09
C LEU A 90 -1.29 -1.71 -18.86
N LYS A 91 -0.84 -2.96 -18.80
CA LYS A 91 -1.51 -4.09 -19.42
C LYS A 91 -2.87 -4.31 -18.80
N ALA A 92 -2.98 -4.27 -17.48
CA ALA A 92 -4.26 -4.33 -16.78
C ALA A 92 -5.23 -3.24 -17.27
N VAL A 93 -4.81 -1.98 -17.28
CA VAL A 93 -5.67 -0.86 -17.70
C VAL A 93 -6.07 -0.96 -19.16
N LYS A 94 -5.15 -1.33 -20.06
CA LYS A 94 -5.45 -1.58 -21.49
C LYS A 94 -6.49 -2.69 -21.70
N HIS A 95 -6.65 -3.60 -20.75
CA HIS A 95 -7.63 -4.68 -20.80
C HIS A 95 -8.90 -4.41 -19.98
N GLY A 96 -9.10 -3.17 -19.51
CA GLY A 96 -10.33 -2.73 -18.85
C GLY A 96 -10.26 -2.66 -17.33
N ALA A 97 -9.07 -2.66 -16.72
CA ALA A 97 -8.94 -2.27 -15.32
C ALA A 97 -9.23 -0.78 -15.16
N ASN A 98 -9.92 -0.41 -14.08
CA ASN A 98 -10.21 0.99 -13.76
C ASN A 98 -9.05 1.71 -13.06
N GLY A 99 -8.04 0.96 -12.60
CA GLY A 99 -6.87 1.53 -11.96
C GLY A 99 -5.98 0.45 -11.35
N ILE A 100 -5.06 0.91 -10.51
CA ILE A 100 -4.12 0.05 -9.80
C ILE A 100 -4.16 0.35 -8.30
N TRP A 101 -3.88 -0.67 -7.49
CA TRP A 101 -3.45 -0.45 -6.12
C TRP A 101 -1.94 -0.33 -6.13
N ALA A 102 -1.43 0.86 -5.79
CA ALA A 102 -0.02 1.15 -5.75
C ALA A 102 0.37 1.86 -4.45
N ALA A 103 1.66 1.83 -4.13
CA ALA A 103 2.26 2.84 -3.24
C ALA A 103 2.65 4.06 -4.07
N LEU A 104 3.11 5.15 -3.43
CA LEU A 104 3.64 6.29 -4.18
C LEU A 104 4.95 5.91 -4.89
N ILE A 105 5.86 5.27 -4.17
CA ILE A 105 7.11 4.69 -4.70
C ILE A 105 7.07 3.16 -4.59
N PRO A 106 7.72 2.41 -5.50
CA PRO A 106 7.65 0.96 -5.53
C PRO A 106 8.29 0.33 -4.29
N GLN A 107 9.25 1.00 -3.63
CA GLN A 107 10.03 0.47 -2.51
C GLN A 107 9.27 0.34 -1.17
N ALA A 108 7.94 0.53 -1.16
CA ALA A 108 7.13 0.32 0.03
C ALA A 108 6.92 -1.18 0.36
N ALA A 109 7.17 -2.09 -0.58
CA ALA A 109 7.30 -3.53 -0.32
C ALA A 109 8.75 -3.98 -0.49
N GLN A 110 9.12 -5.11 0.13
CA GLN A 110 10.50 -5.61 0.14
C GLN A 110 11.03 -5.93 -1.27
N ALA A 111 10.23 -6.58 -2.11
CA ALA A 111 10.58 -6.87 -3.50
C ALA A 111 10.29 -5.69 -4.45
N GLY A 112 9.50 -4.72 -3.99
CA GLY A 112 8.88 -3.68 -4.80
C GLY A 112 7.47 -4.07 -5.25
N HIS A 113 6.65 -3.08 -5.63
CA HIS A 113 5.32 -3.29 -6.22
C HIS A 113 4.91 -2.06 -7.04
N ASN A 114 3.68 -2.01 -7.57
CA ASN A 114 3.24 -0.88 -8.39
C ASN A 114 3.52 0.48 -7.75
N SER A 115 3.98 1.43 -8.58
CA SER A 115 4.15 2.83 -8.21
C SER A 115 3.09 3.71 -8.84
N SER A 116 2.44 4.52 -8.00
CA SER A 116 1.47 5.53 -8.42
C SER A 116 2.15 6.59 -9.26
N PHE A 117 3.35 7.03 -8.88
CA PHE A 117 4.09 8.04 -9.65
C PHE A 117 4.50 7.52 -11.03
N VAL A 118 5.02 6.28 -11.14
CA VAL A 118 5.36 5.69 -12.44
C VAL A 118 4.12 5.52 -13.31
N PHE A 119 3.02 5.07 -12.72
CA PHE A 119 1.77 4.90 -13.46
C PHE A 119 1.16 6.23 -13.92
N LEU A 120 1.13 7.25 -13.06
CA LEU A 120 0.60 8.57 -13.39
C LEU A 120 1.47 9.29 -14.43
N ASP A 121 2.81 9.18 -14.32
CA ASP A 121 3.74 9.65 -15.36
C ASP A 121 3.48 8.96 -16.70
N TYR A 122 3.25 7.65 -16.70
CA TYR A 122 2.90 6.93 -17.92
C TYR A 122 1.60 7.45 -18.52
N LEU A 123 0.54 7.60 -17.71
CA LEU A 123 -0.74 8.12 -18.18
C LEU A 123 -0.58 9.52 -18.80
N LEU A 124 0.21 10.39 -18.17
CA LEU A 124 0.54 11.71 -18.68
C LEU A 124 1.23 11.63 -20.05
N HIS A 125 2.26 10.78 -20.18
CA HIS A 125 2.96 10.56 -21.45
C HIS A 125 2.07 9.98 -22.55
N HIS A 126 0.94 9.37 -22.20
CA HIS A 126 -0.06 8.86 -23.14
C HIS A 126 -1.22 9.84 -23.36
N GLY A 127 -1.04 11.11 -23.03
CA GLY A 127 -1.99 12.20 -23.32
C GLY A 127 -3.08 12.39 -22.28
N ASN A 128 -3.03 11.70 -21.13
CA ASN A 128 -4.02 11.90 -20.07
C ASN A 128 -3.66 13.13 -19.20
N GLU A 129 -4.03 14.31 -19.68
CA GLU A 129 -3.79 15.58 -18.98
C GLU A 129 -4.60 15.74 -17.68
N HIS A 130 -5.63 14.92 -17.46
CA HIS A 130 -6.37 14.91 -16.19
C HIS A 130 -5.44 14.61 -15.01
N VAL A 131 -4.37 13.85 -15.25
CA VAL A 131 -3.36 13.55 -14.23
C VAL A 131 -2.80 14.84 -13.60
N LEU A 132 -2.51 15.87 -14.40
CA LEU A 132 -1.94 17.12 -13.91
C LEU A 132 -2.93 17.91 -13.05
N ARG A 133 -4.21 17.87 -13.42
CA ARG A 133 -5.28 18.59 -12.71
C ARG A 133 -5.62 17.97 -11.36
N HIS A 134 -5.54 16.64 -11.25
CA HIS A 134 -6.02 15.93 -10.06
C HIS A 134 -4.93 15.53 -9.07
N PHE A 135 -3.69 15.30 -9.51
CA PHE A 135 -2.68 14.65 -8.67
C PHE A 135 -1.46 15.51 -8.33
N TRP A 136 -1.41 16.78 -8.77
CA TRP A 136 -0.34 17.74 -8.42
C TRP A 136 1.07 17.14 -8.53
N LEU A 137 1.35 16.46 -9.63
CA LEU A 137 2.60 15.72 -9.80
C LEU A 137 3.85 16.59 -9.68
N PHE A 138 3.74 17.91 -9.77
CA PHE A 138 4.87 18.82 -9.57
C PHE A 138 5.54 18.75 -8.18
N GLN A 139 4.88 18.10 -7.21
CA GLN A 139 5.42 17.81 -5.88
C GLN A 139 5.92 16.36 -5.73
N ALA A 140 5.77 15.52 -6.77
CA ALA A 140 6.00 14.09 -6.70
C ALA A 140 7.45 13.74 -6.30
N LEU A 141 8.45 14.52 -6.74
CA LEU A 141 9.85 14.27 -6.39
C LEU A 141 10.08 14.35 -4.88
N GLU A 142 9.67 15.44 -4.25
CA GLU A 142 9.87 15.63 -2.81
C GLU A 142 9.00 14.69 -1.99
N CYS A 143 7.78 14.41 -2.43
CA CYS A 143 6.95 13.37 -1.84
C CYS A 143 7.66 12.00 -1.89
N ALA A 144 8.26 11.63 -3.03
CA ALA A 144 9.03 10.40 -3.16
C ALA A 144 10.23 10.38 -2.22
N ARG A 145 10.98 11.49 -2.11
CA ARG A 145 12.10 11.65 -1.17
C ARG A 145 11.69 11.47 0.28
N HIS A 146 10.62 12.11 0.71
CA HIS A 146 10.13 11.95 2.07
C HIS A 146 9.63 10.54 2.36
N ILE A 147 8.96 9.90 1.41
CA ILE A 147 8.50 8.52 1.59
C ILE A 147 9.67 7.54 1.58
N TYR A 148 10.67 7.77 0.72
CA TYR A 148 11.90 6.99 0.72
C TYR A 148 12.61 7.13 2.05
N TYR A 149 12.74 8.36 2.55
CA TYR A 149 13.27 8.63 3.88
C TYR A 149 12.49 7.93 5.00
N LEU A 150 11.15 7.94 4.95
CA LEU A 150 10.32 7.24 5.93
C LEU A 150 10.56 5.73 5.93
N ASN A 151 10.88 5.14 4.77
CA ASN A 151 11.11 3.70 4.61
C ASN A 151 12.55 3.25 4.85
N PHE A 152 13.54 4.10 4.56
CA PHE A 152 14.96 3.75 4.51
C PHE A 152 15.85 4.62 5.41
N ASN A 153 15.28 5.62 6.08
CA ASN A 153 16.00 6.55 6.96
C ASN A 153 17.14 7.31 6.26
N THR A 154 17.04 7.49 4.94
CA THR A 154 18.00 8.23 4.12
C THR A 154 17.28 9.01 3.01
N HIS A 155 17.86 10.14 2.59
CA HIS A 155 17.40 10.89 1.43
C HIS A 155 18.19 10.53 0.15
N ASP A 156 19.18 9.64 0.29
CA ASP A 156 20.02 9.17 -0.81
C ASP A 156 19.24 8.11 -1.61
N ILE A 157 18.41 8.59 -2.54
CA ILE A 157 17.67 7.74 -3.48
C ILE A 157 18.65 7.22 -4.55
N PRO A 158 18.61 5.93 -4.91
CA PRO A 158 19.35 5.41 -6.04
C PRO A 158 19.13 6.24 -7.31
N ASP A 159 20.23 6.62 -7.94
CA ASP A 159 20.30 7.43 -9.15
C ASP A 159 19.39 6.99 -10.29
N ASP A 160 19.18 5.67 -10.40
CA ASP A 160 18.44 4.99 -11.45
C ASP A 160 16.94 4.84 -11.14
N CYS A 161 16.45 5.35 -10.00
CA CYS A 161 15.03 5.37 -9.71
C CYS A 161 14.27 6.19 -10.79
N PRO A 162 13.19 5.65 -11.37
CA PRO A 162 12.39 6.38 -12.35
C PRO A 162 11.74 7.59 -11.68
N ILE A 163 11.64 8.70 -12.42
CA ILE A 163 11.04 9.98 -11.99
C ILE A 163 11.81 10.71 -10.88
N TRP A 164 12.21 10.03 -9.81
CA TRP A 164 12.77 10.65 -8.60
C TRP A 164 14.23 10.33 -8.27
N GLY A 165 14.93 9.57 -9.12
CA GLY A 165 16.38 9.39 -9.06
C GLY A 165 17.16 10.53 -9.70
N GLU A 166 18.43 10.70 -9.35
CA GLU A 166 19.26 11.83 -9.82
C GLU A 166 19.48 11.83 -11.35
N ARG A 167 19.45 10.67 -12.01
CA ARG A 167 19.69 10.55 -13.47
C ARG A 167 18.55 11.09 -14.32
N VAL A 168 17.34 11.25 -13.76
CA VAL A 168 16.17 11.66 -14.53
C VAL A 168 16.35 13.08 -15.08
N GLY A 169 16.98 13.97 -14.31
CA GLY A 169 17.28 15.36 -14.68
C GLY A 169 18.65 15.58 -15.33
N LYS A 170 19.47 14.54 -15.53
CA LYS A 170 20.74 14.71 -16.23
C LYS A 170 20.50 14.83 -17.73
N GLU A 171 20.99 15.93 -18.30
CA GLU A 171 20.98 16.16 -19.74
C GLU A 171 21.66 15.00 -20.48
N THR A 172 21.01 14.54 -21.56
CA THR A 172 21.63 13.61 -22.49
C THR A 172 22.88 14.28 -23.08
N HIS A 173 24.01 13.57 -23.09
CA HIS A 173 25.28 14.07 -23.66
C HIS A 173 25.02 14.78 -24.99
N SER A 174 25.71 15.90 -25.26
CA SER A 174 25.45 16.77 -26.42
C SER A 174 25.39 16.03 -27.77
N ALA A 175 26.15 14.95 -27.92
CA ALA A 175 26.11 14.04 -29.08
C ALA A 175 24.74 13.36 -29.32
N PHE A 176 23.89 13.25 -28.30
CA PHE A 176 22.51 12.72 -28.35
C PHE A 176 21.46 13.82 -28.14
N ASN A 177 21.89 15.08 -27.99
CA ASN A 177 21.01 16.23 -27.95
C ASN A 177 20.68 16.59 -29.41
N VAL A 178 19.67 15.92 -29.96
CA VAL A 178 19.21 16.14 -31.33
C VAL A 178 18.44 17.48 -31.37
N LEU A 179 19.20 18.57 -31.26
CA LEU A 179 18.77 19.93 -31.52
C LEU A 179 18.55 20.05 -33.04
N MET A 180 17.33 19.72 -33.49
CA MET A 180 16.58 20.31 -34.62
C MET A 180 15.45 19.34 -35.00
N GLY A 181 14.22 19.64 -34.57
CA GLY A 181 13.00 19.08 -35.16
C GLY A 181 12.21 18.06 -34.33
N GLU A 182 12.79 17.47 -33.28
CA GLU A 182 12.15 16.37 -32.55
C GLU A 182 11.99 16.66 -31.05
N THR A 183 10.99 17.49 -30.71
CA THR A 183 10.53 17.71 -29.33
C THR A 183 9.80 16.52 -28.71
N TRP A 184 9.65 15.40 -29.44
CA TRP A 184 8.64 14.37 -29.16
C TRP A 184 8.84 13.54 -27.87
N ARG A 185 9.96 13.69 -27.15
CA ARG A 185 10.21 13.07 -25.83
C ARG A 185 11.11 13.89 -24.91
N ARG A 186 10.97 15.23 -24.87
CA ARG A 186 11.69 16.03 -23.87
C ARG A 186 11.32 15.52 -22.47
N LYS A 187 12.32 15.08 -21.70
CA LYS A 187 12.12 14.55 -20.33
C LYS A 187 11.50 15.64 -19.44
N THR A 188 10.42 15.32 -18.77
CA THR A 188 9.68 16.18 -17.84
C THR A 188 10.35 16.31 -16.47
N ALA A 189 11.66 16.11 -16.35
CA ALA A 189 12.36 16.10 -15.06
C ALA A 189 12.09 17.39 -14.25
N ASP A 190 12.09 18.54 -14.92
CA ASP A 190 11.78 19.84 -14.29
C ASP A 190 10.30 20.00 -13.88
N TYR A 191 9.40 19.16 -14.41
CA TYR A 191 7.99 19.21 -14.07
C TYR A 191 7.72 18.70 -12.66
N TYR A 192 8.46 17.67 -12.22
CA TYR A 192 8.21 16.95 -10.96
C TYR A 192 8.85 17.59 -9.71
N ASP A 193 9.62 18.67 -9.88
CA ASP A 193 10.36 19.36 -8.82
C ASP A 193 10.12 20.89 -8.80
N PHE A 194 8.84 21.27 -8.85
CA PHE A 194 8.48 22.69 -8.76
C PHE A 194 8.05 23.07 -7.35
N TRP A 195 8.93 23.78 -6.65
CA TRP A 195 8.66 24.32 -5.32
C TRP A 195 9.18 25.74 -5.20
N GLU A 196 8.50 26.55 -4.39
CA GLU A 196 9.01 27.87 -4.02
C GLU A 196 10.35 27.72 -3.30
N LYS A 197 11.31 28.62 -3.57
CA LYS A 197 12.67 28.56 -3.01
C LYS A 197 12.68 28.52 -1.46
N SER A 198 11.73 29.21 -0.83
CA SER A 198 11.54 29.23 0.62
C SER A 198 11.20 27.83 1.16
N VAL A 199 10.26 27.14 0.50
CA VAL A 199 9.83 25.78 0.84
C VAL A 199 10.94 24.76 0.59
N LYS A 200 11.66 24.84 -0.55
CA LYS A 200 12.82 23.97 -0.80
C LYS A 200 13.87 24.08 0.30
N ARG A 201 14.12 25.29 0.81
CA ARG A 201 15.07 25.50 1.91
C ARG A 201 14.59 24.83 3.20
N GLU A 202 13.31 24.98 3.55
CA GLU A 202 12.73 24.32 4.74
C GLU A 202 12.81 22.79 4.63
N ILE A 203 12.46 22.23 3.46
CA ILE A 203 12.57 20.79 3.18
C ILE A 203 14.00 20.31 3.38
N ASN A 204 14.99 21.01 2.83
CA ASN A 204 16.41 20.66 2.96
C ASN A 204 16.94 20.76 4.41
N GLU A 205 16.25 21.49 5.29
CA GLU A 205 16.59 21.61 6.71
C GLU A 205 15.93 20.54 7.60
N LEU A 206 14.85 19.87 7.13
CA LEU A 206 14.16 18.80 7.88
C LEU A 206 15.07 17.64 8.31
N PRO A 207 15.99 17.11 7.45
CA PRO A 207 16.86 15.99 7.83
C PRO A 207 17.77 16.33 9.01
N GLN A 208 18.10 17.62 9.21
CA GLN A 208 18.98 18.07 10.29
C GLN A 208 18.31 18.04 11.66
N LYS A 209 16.96 17.99 11.71
CA LYS A 209 16.17 18.05 12.95
C LYS A 209 15.80 16.68 13.50
N VAL A 210 15.99 15.61 12.72
CA VAL A 210 15.66 14.25 13.15
C VAL A 210 16.92 13.60 13.74
N HIS A 211 16.82 13.07 14.96
CA HIS A 211 17.93 12.35 15.58
C HIS A 211 18.19 11.05 14.83
N HIS A 212 19.20 11.09 13.97
CA HIS A 212 19.66 9.94 13.20
C HIS A 212 20.62 9.09 14.02
N VAL A 213 20.25 7.84 14.27
CA VAL A 213 21.25 6.77 14.38
C VAL A 213 21.55 6.36 12.94
N ARG A 214 22.51 7.06 12.32
CA ARG A 214 22.92 6.79 10.94
C ARG A 214 23.55 5.40 10.92
N ALA A 215 22.84 4.42 10.35
CA ALA A 215 23.42 3.11 10.07
C ALA A 215 24.49 3.29 8.99
N LYS A 216 25.55 2.50 9.04
CA LYS A 216 26.45 2.37 7.89
C LYS A 216 25.67 1.58 6.83
N ASP A 217 25.65 2.04 5.58
CA ASP A 217 24.91 1.44 4.44
C ASP A 217 25.43 0.04 4.01
N GLU A 218 26.03 -0.72 4.92
CA GLU A 218 26.65 -2.01 4.66
C GLU A 218 25.76 -3.20 5.07
N ALA A 219 24.49 -2.96 5.40
CA ALA A 219 23.55 -4.01 5.80
C ALA A 219 23.32 -5.03 4.66
N ARG A 220 24.17 -6.05 4.64
CA ARG A 220 24.10 -7.22 3.77
C ARG A 220 23.31 -8.31 4.48
N GLY A 221 22.20 -8.71 3.89
CA GLY A 221 21.39 -9.83 4.35
C GLY A 221 20.31 -10.19 3.33
N ASP A 222 19.92 -11.46 3.31
CA ASP A 222 18.84 -12.01 2.49
C ASP A 222 17.46 -11.62 3.04
N TYR A 223 17.38 -11.23 4.32
CA TYR A 223 16.14 -10.89 4.99
C TYR A 223 16.08 -9.40 5.36
N ARG A 224 14.93 -8.78 5.11
CA ARG A 224 14.64 -7.39 5.50
C ARG A 224 13.52 -7.37 6.54
N ILE A 225 13.67 -6.56 7.59
CA ILE A 225 12.60 -6.37 8.57
C ILE A 225 11.88 -5.04 8.31
N SER A 226 10.59 -5.14 7.96
CA SER A 226 9.64 -4.05 8.12
C SER A 226 8.71 -4.37 9.28
N PRO A 227 8.72 -3.59 10.39
CA PRO A 227 8.05 -3.99 11.62
C PRO A 227 6.58 -4.38 11.43
N LEU A 228 5.86 -3.61 10.61
CA LEU A 228 4.41 -3.76 10.34
C LEU A 228 4.03 -4.98 9.52
N VAL A 229 4.89 -5.42 8.60
CA VAL A 229 4.50 -6.42 7.58
C VAL A 229 5.32 -7.71 7.67
N SER A 230 6.53 -7.67 8.22
CA SER A 230 7.36 -8.87 8.36
C SER A 230 6.72 -9.87 9.32
N ASP A 231 6.52 -11.09 8.83
CA ASP A 231 6.04 -12.21 9.62
C ASP A 231 7.10 -12.68 10.64
N THR A 232 6.67 -13.52 11.59
CA THR A 232 7.56 -14.03 12.65
C THR A 232 8.75 -14.80 12.07
N GLN A 233 8.58 -15.51 10.96
CA GLN A 233 9.66 -16.31 10.37
C GLN A 233 10.74 -15.42 9.76
N THR A 234 10.37 -14.31 9.13
CA THR A 234 11.27 -13.32 8.57
C THR A 234 12.08 -12.64 9.68
N TRP A 235 11.43 -12.30 10.79
CA TRP A 235 12.12 -11.81 12.00
C TRP A 235 13.12 -12.83 12.54
N VAL A 236 12.73 -14.09 12.71
CA VAL A 236 13.62 -15.17 13.17
C VAL A 236 14.82 -15.34 12.25
N ASN A 237 14.58 -15.39 10.94
CA ASN A 237 15.63 -15.56 9.94
C ASN A 237 16.61 -14.39 9.96
N ARG A 238 16.10 -13.15 10.03
CA ARG A 238 16.95 -11.96 10.11
C ARG A 238 17.74 -11.89 11.41
N MET A 239 17.14 -12.24 12.55
CA MET A 239 17.83 -12.30 13.84
C MET A 239 18.97 -13.33 13.84
N ARG A 240 18.79 -14.47 13.16
CA ARG A 240 19.85 -15.48 12.96
C ARG A 240 20.95 -14.96 12.06
N GLU A 241 20.59 -14.37 10.93
CA GLU A 241 21.51 -13.81 9.95
C GLU A 241 22.40 -12.71 10.56
N ALA A 242 21.79 -11.80 11.33
CA ALA A 242 22.46 -10.75 12.07
C ALA A 242 23.23 -11.26 13.30
N LYS A 243 23.21 -12.57 13.59
CA LYS A 243 23.80 -13.16 14.80
C LYS A 243 23.41 -12.38 16.05
N ALA A 244 22.14 -11.99 16.13
CA ALA A 244 21.62 -11.15 17.20
C ALA A 244 21.37 -11.93 18.51
N VAL A 245 21.37 -13.26 18.41
CA VAL A 245 21.15 -14.24 19.46
C VAL A 245 22.36 -15.17 19.52
N GLU A 246 22.77 -15.61 20.70
CA GLU A 246 23.94 -16.48 20.86
C GLU A 246 23.66 -17.90 20.29
N PRO A 247 24.69 -18.66 19.88
CA PRO A 247 24.50 -19.98 19.25
C PRO A 247 23.74 -21.02 20.09
N ASP A 248 23.78 -20.89 21.41
CA ASP A 248 23.10 -21.78 22.37
C ASP A 248 21.68 -21.30 22.76
N GLU A 249 21.29 -20.11 22.34
CA GLU A 249 20.00 -19.52 22.64
C GLU A 249 18.93 -19.84 21.57
N ILE A 250 17.68 -20.01 21.99
CA ILE A 250 16.55 -20.25 21.09
C ILE A 250 15.95 -18.90 20.65
N VAL A 251 16.18 -18.52 19.40
CA VAL A 251 15.71 -17.24 18.80
C VAL A 251 14.20 -16.99 19.02
N ASN A 252 13.39 -18.05 18.98
CA ASN A 252 11.94 -17.96 19.17
C ASN A 252 11.53 -17.44 20.56
N ASP A 253 12.41 -17.53 21.56
CA ASP A 253 12.12 -17.03 22.91
C ASP A 253 12.08 -15.50 22.96
N TYR A 254 12.72 -14.83 21.99
CA TYR A 254 12.88 -13.37 21.96
C TYR A 254 12.04 -12.67 20.88
N VAL A 255 11.71 -13.37 19.78
CA VAL A 255 11.18 -12.77 18.56
C VAL A 255 9.95 -11.87 18.78
N ASP A 256 8.97 -12.33 19.57
CA ASP A 256 7.74 -11.57 19.81
C ASP A 256 8.00 -10.25 20.58
N ARG A 257 8.96 -10.27 21.49
CA ARG A 257 9.35 -9.08 22.27
C ARG A 257 10.14 -8.10 21.42
N VAL A 258 11.06 -8.60 20.60
CA VAL A 258 11.83 -7.78 19.67
C VAL A 258 10.89 -7.11 18.65
N LYS A 259 9.92 -7.86 18.11
CA LYS A 259 8.87 -7.33 17.24
C LYS A 259 8.03 -6.26 17.95
N ALA A 260 7.62 -6.51 19.19
CA ALA A 260 6.89 -5.52 19.99
C ALA A 260 7.70 -4.25 20.27
N LEU A 261 9.02 -4.36 20.51
CA LEU A 261 9.92 -3.20 20.64
C LEU A 261 10.01 -2.43 19.31
N GLY A 262 10.12 -3.13 18.18
CA GLY A 262 10.08 -2.52 16.86
C GLY A 262 8.80 -1.69 16.64
N PHE A 263 7.64 -2.22 17.02
CA PHE A 263 6.38 -1.47 17.00
C PHE A 263 6.37 -0.28 17.94
N ALA A 264 6.85 -0.44 19.17
CA ALA A 264 6.88 0.62 20.16
C ALA A 264 7.75 1.80 19.69
N LEU A 265 8.93 1.51 19.13
CA LEU A 265 9.83 2.52 18.57
C LEU A 265 9.16 3.29 17.42
N MET A 266 8.53 2.56 16.49
CA MET A 266 7.83 3.17 15.36
C MET A 266 6.68 4.09 15.82
N ASN A 267 5.90 3.66 16.83
CA ASN A 267 4.82 4.45 17.42
C ASN A 267 5.33 5.66 18.22
N ALA A 268 6.53 5.57 18.80
CA ALA A 268 7.20 6.67 19.48
C ALA A 268 7.86 7.66 18.51
N GLY A 269 7.75 7.45 17.19
CA GLY A 269 8.42 8.27 16.19
C GLY A 269 9.94 8.05 16.12
N ILE A 270 10.46 7.02 16.79
CA ILE A 270 11.88 6.64 16.76
C ILE A 270 12.08 5.70 15.57
N ARG A 271 12.93 6.11 14.63
CA ARG A 271 13.25 5.32 13.43
C ARG A 271 14.55 4.55 13.67
N VAL A 272 14.44 3.23 13.63
CA VAL A 272 15.56 2.30 13.77
C VAL A 272 15.65 1.47 12.50
N ASN A 273 16.82 1.43 11.88
CA ASN A 273 17.08 0.51 10.78
C ASN A 273 17.20 -0.91 11.36
N LEU A 274 16.17 -1.74 11.18
CA LEU A 274 16.16 -3.12 11.68
C LEU A 274 16.93 -4.09 10.78
N ASP A 275 17.38 -3.61 9.62
CA ASP A 275 18.34 -4.31 8.77
C ASP A 275 19.78 -4.06 9.24
N ASP A 276 20.02 -3.13 10.16
CA ASP A 276 21.34 -2.96 10.78
C ASP A 276 21.55 -3.99 11.91
N GLU A 277 22.68 -4.69 11.85
CA GLU A 277 23.02 -5.78 12.78
C GLU A 277 23.12 -5.29 14.23
N ASP A 278 23.73 -4.13 14.46
CA ASP A 278 23.96 -3.58 15.80
C ASP A 278 22.64 -3.12 16.43
N ASN A 279 21.75 -2.51 15.64
CA ASN A 279 20.40 -2.16 16.07
C ASN A 279 19.62 -3.40 16.50
N LEU A 280 19.63 -4.48 15.69
CA LEU A 280 18.89 -5.70 16.00
C LEU A 280 19.45 -6.40 17.26
N LYS A 281 20.78 -6.48 17.39
CA LYS A 281 21.46 -6.94 18.61
C LYS A 281 21.06 -6.15 19.84
N THR A 282 20.94 -4.82 19.71
CA THR A 282 20.51 -3.94 20.80
C THR A 282 19.08 -4.27 21.23
N LEU A 283 18.16 -4.48 20.30
CA LEU A 283 16.78 -4.86 20.63
C LEU A 283 16.69 -6.23 21.28
N VAL A 284 17.48 -7.21 20.81
CA VAL A 284 17.56 -8.53 21.45
C VAL A 284 18.09 -8.42 22.87
N LYS A 285 19.15 -7.63 23.09
CA LYS A 285 19.70 -7.38 24.43
C LYS A 285 18.63 -6.80 25.37
N ILE A 286 17.87 -5.80 24.93
CA ILE A 286 16.77 -5.21 25.72
C ILE A 286 15.69 -6.27 26.01
N ALA A 287 15.30 -7.07 25.02
CA ALA A 287 14.32 -8.14 25.19
C ALA A 287 14.80 -9.20 26.20
N ARG A 288 16.09 -9.56 26.15
CA ARG A 288 16.76 -10.51 27.05
C ARG A 288 16.79 -9.98 28.48
N GLU A 289 17.20 -8.73 28.69
CA GLU A 289 17.19 -8.07 30.00
C GLU A 289 15.77 -8.00 30.58
N ALA A 290 14.77 -7.62 29.77
CA ALA A 290 13.37 -7.60 30.19
C ALA A 290 12.80 -9.00 30.51
N GLN A 291 13.31 -10.06 29.91
CA GLN A 291 12.94 -11.44 30.25
C GLN A 291 13.58 -11.90 31.56
N ARG A 292 14.86 -11.59 31.78
CA ARG A 292 15.55 -11.86 33.04
C ARG A 292 14.92 -11.13 34.21
N ASN A 293 14.56 -9.86 34.03
CA ASN A 293 13.94 -9.05 35.08
C ASN A 293 12.53 -9.54 35.45
N LYS A 294 11.76 -10.08 34.49
CA LYS A 294 10.48 -10.74 34.80
C LYS A 294 10.63 -12.04 35.60
N ALA A 295 11.79 -12.69 35.54
CA ALA A 295 12.06 -13.89 36.34
C ALA A 295 12.47 -13.54 37.78
N THR A 296 12.99 -12.34 38.02
CA THR A 296 13.46 -11.88 39.34
C THR A 296 12.44 -11.02 40.09
N GLU A 297 11.57 -10.31 39.39
CA GLU A 297 10.44 -9.63 40.02
C GLU A 297 9.24 -10.57 40.06
N PRO A 298 8.76 -11.03 41.25
CA PRO A 298 7.44 -11.64 41.33
C PRO A 298 6.48 -10.64 40.71
N CYS A 299 5.76 -11.06 39.68
CA CYS A 299 4.91 -10.20 38.87
C CYS A 299 3.95 -9.41 39.76
N VAL A 300 4.37 -8.22 40.20
CA VAL A 300 3.49 -7.19 40.78
C VAL A 300 2.90 -6.41 39.61
N CYS A 301 2.33 -7.14 38.65
CA CYS A 301 1.06 -6.73 38.11
C CYS A 301 0.07 -6.99 39.26
N ARG A 302 0.08 -6.17 40.32
CA ARG A 302 -0.87 -5.05 40.42
C ARG A 302 -1.91 -5.24 39.35
N GLN A 303 -3.00 -5.88 39.78
CA GLN A 303 -4.33 -5.74 39.24
C GLN A 303 -4.54 -4.27 38.82
N TYR A 304 -4.01 -3.89 37.67
CA TYR A 304 -4.46 -2.74 36.93
C TYR A 304 -5.78 -3.23 36.39
N ASP A 305 -6.76 -3.06 37.28
CA ASP A 305 -8.05 -3.70 37.30
C ASP A 305 -8.62 -3.83 35.89
N ALA A 306 -9.05 -5.03 35.53
CA ALA A 306 -9.90 -5.22 34.35
C ALA A 306 -11.09 -4.24 34.39
N HIS A 307 -11.51 -3.85 35.60
CA HIS A 307 -12.46 -2.75 35.84
C HIS A 307 -12.00 -1.39 35.31
N GLU A 308 -10.76 -0.96 35.53
CA GLU A 308 -10.25 0.34 35.07
C GLU A 308 -10.06 0.37 33.55
N ARG A 309 -9.62 -0.76 32.96
CA ARG A 309 -9.48 -0.90 31.51
C ARG A 309 -10.85 -0.91 30.82
N ASN A 310 -11.83 -1.61 31.38
CA ASN A 310 -13.22 -1.60 30.91
C ASN A 310 -13.89 -0.23 31.11
N ALA A 311 -13.60 0.47 32.22
CA ALA A 311 -14.11 1.82 32.46
C ALA A 311 -13.57 2.82 31.43
N LYS A 312 -12.26 2.79 31.11
CA LYS A 312 -11.67 3.65 30.08
C LYS A 312 -12.12 3.29 28.66
N MET A 313 -12.38 2.01 28.37
CA MET A 313 -13.00 1.59 27.11
C MET A 313 -14.43 2.10 26.98
N LYS A 314 -15.23 2.00 28.04
CA LYS A 314 -16.60 2.53 28.09
C LYS A 314 -16.60 4.05 27.92
N GLU A 315 -15.75 4.77 28.65
CA GLU A 315 -15.62 6.23 28.54
C GLU A 315 -15.19 6.68 27.13
N ARG A 316 -14.29 5.95 26.46
CA ARG A 316 -13.92 6.21 25.06
C ARG A 316 -15.08 5.94 24.09
N LYS A 317 -15.85 4.89 24.33
CA LYS A 317 -17.03 4.55 23.51
C LYS A 317 -18.13 5.61 23.67
N ASP A 318 -18.34 6.09 24.89
CA ASP A 318 -19.31 7.15 25.21
C ASP A 318 -18.86 8.51 24.63
N ARG A 319 -17.56 8.84 24.68
CA ARG A 319 -17.01 10.05 24.01
C ARG A 319 -17.05 9.95 22.49
N GLY A 320 -16.78 8.79 21.92
CA GLY A 320 -16.88 8.53 20.48
C GLY A 320 -18.31 8.70 19.98
N ALA A 321 -19.29 8.14 20.69
CA ALA A 321 -20.71 8.31 20.39
C ALA A 321 -21.16 9.78 20.54
N ALA A 322 -20.65 10.52 21.53
CA ALA A 322 -20.93 11.94 21.69
C ALA A 322 -20.30 12.79 20.57
N GLN A 323 -19.09 12.45 20.10
CA GLN A 323 -18.45 13.12 18.96
C GLN A 323 -19.15 12.81 17.64
N GLU A 324 -19.59 11.57 17.40
CA GLU A 324 -20.40 11.23 16.23
C GLU A 324 -21.75 11.96 16.24
N ALA A 325 -22.44 12.04 17.39
CA ALA A 325 -23.67 12.81 17.52
C ALA A 325 -23.46 14.31 17.26
N ALA A 326 -22.34 14.88 17.72
CA ALA A 326 -22.00 16.29 17.48
C ALA A 326 -21.65 16.56 16.01
N VAL A 327 -20.92 15.65 15.34
CA VAL A 327 -20.59 15.77 13.91
C VAL A 327 -21.85 15.64 13.03
N VAL A 328 -22.77 14.74 13.38
CA VAL A 328 -24.05 14.57 12.67
C VAL A 328 -24.96 15.81 12.85
N MET A 329 -24.98 16.44 14.04
CA MET A 329 -25.76 17.67 14.25
C MET A 329 -25.17 18.90 13.54
N VAL A 330 -23.84 19.03 13.46
CA VAL A 330 -23.19 20.13 12.72
C VAL A 330 -23.37 19.97 11.21
N ALA A 331 -23.33 18.73 10.70
CA ALA A 331 -23.58 18.44 9.28
C ALA A 331 -25.04 18.71 8.87
N ALA A 332 -26.02 18.39 9.74
CA ALA A 332 -27.43 18.68 9.50
C ALA A 332 -27.79 20.17 9.59
N GLY A 333 -27.01 20.97 10.35
CA GLY A 333 -27.21 22.42 10.44
C GLY A 333 -26.59 23.22 9.28
N ALA A 334 -25.53 22.71 8.66
CA ALA A 334 -24.83 23.40 7.57
C ALA A 334 -25.41 23.09 6.17
N ALA A 335 -26.09 21.95 6.01
CA ALA A 335 -26.78 21.59 4.78
C ALA A 335 -28.28 21.56 5.06
N GLY A 336 -29.01 22.59 4.64
CA GLY A 336 -30.47 22.66 4.75
C GLY A 336 -31.19 21.62 3.86
N TYR A 337 -30.99 20.34 4.14
CA TYR A 337 -31.59 19.21 3.45
C TYR A 337 -32.22 18.24 4.44
N THR A 338 -33.53 18.06 4.27
CA THR A 338 -34.33 17.02 4.89
C THR A 338 -34.17 15.72 4.11
N GLY A 339 -33.83 14.62 4.81
CA GLY A 339 -34.19 13.27 4.37
C GLY A 339 -33.05 12.36 3.90
N GLU A 340 -32.83 11.33 4.73
CA GLU A 340 -32.48 9.95 4.42
C GLU A 340 -31.03 9.51 4.09
N ALA A 341 -30.48 8.83 5.12
CA ALA A 341 -29.60 7.65 5.11
C ALA A 341 -28.08 7.84 4.84
N VAL A 342 -27.35 8.06 5.95
CA VAL A 342 -25.94 7.65 6.12
C VAL A 342 -25.95 6.40 7.00
N PHE A 343 -25.38 5.28 6.53
CA PHE A 343 -25.11 4.11 7.38
C PHE A 343 -23.66 3.65 7.24
N ALA A 344 -22.94 3.70 8.37
CA ALA A 344 -21.73 2.94 8.62
C ALA A 344 -22.11 1.49 8.96
N CYS A 345 -21.40 0.52 8.40
CA CYS A 345 -21.61 -0.90 8.70
C CYS A 345 -20.38 -1.46 9.41
N THR A 346 -20.54 -1.79 10.69
CA THR A 346 -19.65 -2.70 11.43
C THR A 346 -20.33 -4.06 11.53
N VAL A 347 -19.57 -5.12 11.26
CA VAL A 347 -20.06 -6.51 11.26
C VAL A 347 -20.17 -7.02 12.69
N GLY A 348 -21.36 -7.51 13.06
CA GLY A 348 -21.62 -8.32 14.24
C GLY A 348 -22.78 -9.27 13.93
N ASP A 349 -22.61 -10.53 14.29
CA ASP A 349 -23.49 -11.65 13.94
C ASP A 349 -24.88 -11.60 14.60
N ASP A 350 -25.80 -12.34 13.97
CA ASP A 350 -27.16 -12.74 14.37
C ASP A 350 -28.28 -11.68 14.38
N CYS A 351 -29.22 -11.80 13.43
CA CYS A 351 -30.63 -12.12 13.70
C CYS A 351 -31.49 -12.24 12.43
N GLN A 352 -32.44 -13.17 12.47
CA GLN A 352 -33.40 -13.52 11.43
C GLN A 352 -34.59 -12.54 11.35
N ALA A 353 -35.19 -12.44 10.15
CA ALA A 353 -36.64 -12.42 9.83
C ALA A 353 -37.03 -11.39 8.74
N THR A 354 -38.09 -11.74 7.99
CA THR A 354 -38.46 -11.35 6.61
C THR A 354 -39.64 -10.32 6.55
N PRO A 355 -40.40 -10.12 5.44
CA PRO A 355 -40.29 -8.94 4.57
C PRO A 355 -41.61 -8.16 4.32
N SER A 356 -41.55 -6.94 3.76
CA SER A 356 -42.55 -6.24 2.89
C SER A 356 -42.14 -4.75 2.76
N LEU A 357 -42.39 -3.92 1.74
CA LEU A 357 -43.27 -3.87 0.57
C LEU A 357 -42.78 -2.69 -0.32
N THR A 358 -43.05 -2.73 -1.64
CA THR A 358 -43.23 -1.62 -2.63
C THR A 358 -42.25 -0.42 -2.61
N GLY A 359 -41.58 -0.02 -3.68
CA GLY A 359 -41.96 0.06 -5.10
C GLY A 359 -41.78 1.50 -5.55
N CYS A 360 -40.80 1.80 -6.39
CA CYS A 360 -40.70 3.08 -7.11
C CYS A 360 -39.83 2.96 -8.35
N THR A 361 -40.49 3.04 -9.50
CA THR A 361 -39.94 3.23 -10.85
C THR A 361 -39.41 4.66 -11.02
N ALA A 362 -38.21 4.81 -11.61
CA ALA A 362 -37.81 6.04 -12.30
C ALA A 362 -36.82 5.74 -13.44
N LEU A 363 -36.99 6.50 -14.53
CA LEU A 363 -36.40 6.37 -15.87
C LEU A 363 -35.02 7.06 -16.00
N VAL A 364 -34.04 6.36 -16.58
CA VAL A 364 -33.14 6.65 -17.75
C VAL A 364 -32.90 8.17 -18.07
N PRO A 365 -31.66 8.65 -18.35
CA PRO A 365 -30.89 8.22 -19.52
C PRO A 365 -29.37 8.05 -19.46
N ALA A 366 -28.94 7.32 -20.51
CA ALA A 366 -27.62 6.88 -20.87
C ALA A 366 -26.61 8.02 -21.12
N ALA A 367 -25.35 7.75 -20.80
CA ALA A 367 -24.21 8.49 -21.31
C ALA A 367 -23.41 7.56 -22.22
N ASP A 368 -23.61 7.75 -23.52
CA ASP A 368 -22.65 7.41 -24.57
C ASP A 368 -21.43 8.35 -24.48
N GLU A 369 -20.35 7.93 -25.14
CA GLU A 369 -19.12 8.66 -25.44
C GLU A 369 -18.01 8.64 -24.37
N LEU A 370 -17.09 7.67 -24.51
CA LEU A 370 -15.66 7.82 -24.19
C LEU A 370 -14.87 6.82 -25.06
N CYS A 371 -14.27 7.34 -26.12
CA CYS A 371 -13.10 6.75 -26.80
C CYS A 371 -11.85 7.45 -26.27
#